data_AF-A0A939X5Q8-F1
#
_entry.id   AF-A0A939X5Q8-F1
#
_cell.length_a   1.000
_cell.length_b   1.000
_cell.length_c   1.000
_cell.angle_alpha   90.00
_cell.angle_beta   90.00
_cell.angle_gamma   90.00
#
_symmetry.space_group_name_H-M   'P 1'
#
loop_
_entity.id
_entity.type
_entity.pdbx_description
1 polymer ?
#
loop_
_entity_poly.entity_id
_entity_poly.type
_entity_poly.pdbx_seq_one_letter_code
_entity_poly.pdbx_strand_id
1 'polypeptide(L)'
;MFSFFSSKEKKEAQARLRKAYEEHGYYSDEYVEAYLASVKRVTSDVHFTLCEIYTEMGRYDSAQKELLSCKSGGLMDDISTGLQAICKMNLYIATQDYDEALSVYGDRVRFLDVHFKNAARSRVAGDYYMYAATLCAIAGRKDPDSYEKFEDLIKKYYARLREWCDVFPRHRLQFELTQTMVLFAKGQNEEAEDAFAKCKQSILDHDFKYEWEREDFLRRLERSRKLIPSQ
;
A
#
# COMPACT_ATOMS: atom_id res chain seq x y z
N MET A 1 7.11 -32.74 13.49
CA MET A 1 6.51 -33.57 12.42
C MET A 1 6.10 -32.64 11.30
N PHE A 2 6.80 -32.62 10.16
CA PHE A 2 6.45 -31.74 9.04
C PHE A 2 5.32 -32.41 8.24
N SER A 3 4.08 -31.97 8.43
CA SER A 3 3.00 -32.30 7.49
C SER A 3 3.42 -31.80 6.11
N PHE A 4 3.26 -32.56 5.04
CA PHE A 4 3.45 -32.11 3.66
C PHE A 4 2.07 -32.14 2.98
N PHE A 5 1.66 -31.03 2.37
CA PHE A 5 0.51 -31.07 1.46
C PHE A 5 0.80 -32.09 0.37
N SER A 6 -0.15 -32.96 0.12
CA SER A 6 -0.18 -33.74 -1.10
C SER A 6 -0.32 -32.82 -2.31
N SER A 7 0.11 -33.29 -3.49
CA SER A 7 -0.05 -32.56 -4.76
C SER A 7 -1.52 -32.20 -5.04
N LYS A 8 -2.46 -33.03 -4.57
CA LYS A 8 -3.91 -32.81 -4.72
C LYS A 8 -4.40 -31.66 -3.85
N GLU A 9 -4.08 -31.68 -2.54
CA GLU A 9 -4.50 -30.62 -1.61
C GLU A 9 -3.94 -29.25 -2.00
N LYS A 10 -2.70 -29.20 -2.50
CA LYS A 10 -2.12 -27.95 -2.99
C LYS A 10 -2.89 -27.37 -4.18
N LYS A 11 -3.30 -28.22 -5.13
CA LYS A 11 -4.09 -27.79 -6.29
C LYS A 11 -5.48 -27.31 -5.88
N GLU A 12 -6.12 -28.01 -4.96
CA GLU A 12 -7.44 -27.64 -4.44
C GLU A 12 -7.39 -26.31 -3.68
N ALA A 13 -6.39 -26.11 -2.83
CA ALA A 13 -6.20 -24.85 -2.12
C ALA A 13 -5.92 -23.67 -3.07
N GLN A 14 -5.09 -23.87 -4.09
CA GLN A 14 -4.84 -22.85 -5.12
C GLN A 14 -6.10 -22.54 -5.95
N ALA A 15 -6.90 -23.54 -6.29
CA ALA A 15 -8.16 -23.34 -6.99
C ALA A 15 -9.16 -22.55 -6.15
N ARG A 16 -9.27 -22.84 -4.85
CA ARG A 16 -10.11 -22.08 -3.90
C ARG A 16 -9.65 -20.63 -3.78
N LEU A 17 -8.35 -20.40 -3.60
CA LEU A 17 -7.78 -19.05 -3.53
C LEU A 17 -8.05 -18.25 -4.80
N ARG A 18 -7.85 -18.87 -5.96
CA ARG A 18 -8.15 -18.24 -7.25
C ARG A 18 -9.64 -17.91 -7.37
N LYS A 19 -10.52 -18.84 -7.01
CA LYS A 19 -11.97 -18.61 -7.05
C LYS A 19 -12.36 -17.44 -6.14
N ALA A 20 -11.85 -17.41 -4.92
CA ALA A 20 -12.11 -16.32 -3.98
C ALA A 20 -11.64 -14.96 -4.52
N TYR A 21 -10.46 -14.90 -5.13
CA TYR A 21 -9.96 -13.70 -5.80
C TYR A 21 -10.86 -13.26 -6.95
N GLU A 22 -11.30 -14.20 -7.80
CA GLU A 22 -12.13 -13.88 -8.97
C GLU A 22 -13.54 -13.41 -8.57
N GLU A 23 -14.14 -14.01 -7.55
CA GLU A 23 -15.54 -13.75 -7.15
C GLU A 23 -15.68 -12.63 -6.11
N HIS A 24 -14.75 -12.51 -5.17
CA HIS A 24 -14.86 -11.61 -4.02
C HIS A 24 -13.76 -10.55 -3.95
N GLY A 25 -12.69 -10.72 -4.74
CA GLY A 25 -11.55 -9.82 -4.75
C GLY A 25 -10.50 -10.09 -3.68
N TYR A 26 -9.39 -9.35 -3.76
CA TYR A 26 -8.24 -9.52 -2.86
C TYR A 26 -8.50 -9.03 -1.42
N TYR A 27 -9.37 -8.04 -1.28
CA TYR A 27 -9.69 -7.39 0.00
C TYR A 27 -11.04 -7.87 0.57
N SER A 28 -11.22 -9.17 0.70
CA SER A 28 -12.45 -9.80 1.21
C SER A 28 -12.15 -10.87 2.26
N ASP A 29 -13.15 -11.16 3.10
CA ASP A 29 -13.02 -12.22 4.11
C ASP A 29 -12.87 -13.61 3.45
N GLU A 30 -13.58 -13.87 2.35
CA GLU A 30 -13.48 -15.12 1.60
C GLU A 30 -12.07 -15.32 1.03
N TYR A 31 -11.42 -14.25 0.54
CA TYR A 31 -10.04 -14.33 0.08
C TYR A 31 -9.07 -14.58 1.24
N VAL A 32 -9.25 -13.88 2.38
CA VAL A 32 -8.43 -14.08 3.58
C VAL A 32 -8.52 -15.52 4.07
N GLU A 33 -9.72 -16.08 4.16
CA GLU A 33 -9.94 -17.48 4.56
C GLU A 33 -9.27 -18.46 3.59
N ALA A 34 -9.46 -18.25 2.28
CA ALA A 34 -8.85 -19.10 1.26
C ALA A 34 -7.32 -18.97 1.25
N TYR A 35 -6.79 -17.77 1.51
CA TYR A 35 -5.35 -17.50 1.58
C TYR A 35 -4.74 -18.22 2.78
N LEU A 36 -5.34 -18.08 3.97
CA LEU A 36 -4.93 -18.78 5.18
C LEU A 36 -5.01 -20.30 5.04
N ALA A 37 -6.03 -20.82 4.37
CA ALA A 37 -6.14 -22.25 4.08
C ALA A 37 -5.08 -22.75 3.07
N SER A 38 -4.57 -21.85 2.22
CA SER A 38 -3.55 -22.18 1.21
C SER A 38 -2.12 -22.16 1.76
N VAL A 39 -1.89 -21.49 2.90
CA VAL A 39 -0.56 -21.40 3.50
C VAL A 39 -0.30 -22.57 4.45
N LYS A 40 0.82 -23.25 4.21
CA LYS A 40 1.24 -24.40 5.03
C LYS A 40 1.80 -23.98 6.39
N ARG A 41 2.46 -22.83 6.41
CA ARG A 41 3.10 -22.24 7.58
C ARG A 41 2.95 -20.74 7.47
N VAL A 42 2.49 -20.13 8.56
CA VAL A 42 2.42 -18.68 8.67
C VAL A 42 3.84 -18.14 8.86
N THR A 43 4.30 -17.34 7.90
CA THR A 43 5.59 -16.65 7.88
C THR A 43 5.40 -15.15 8.03
N SER A 44 6.48 -14.39 8.18
CA SER A 44 6.40 -12.91 8.21
C SER A 44 5.71 -12.35 6.95
N ASP A 45 5.99 -12.90 5.77
CA ASP A 45 5.34 -12.48 4.52
C ASP A 45 3.81 -12.65 4.58
N VAL A 46 3.33 -13.76 5.17
CA VAL A 46 1.89 -14.00 5.34
C VAL A 46 1.29 -12.93 6.26
N HIS A 47 1.95 -12.62 7.37
CA HIS A 47 1.51 -11.56 8.28
C HIS A 47 1.53 -10.17 7.62
N PHE A 48 2.54 -9.86 6.78
CA PHE A 48 2.58 -8.59 6.04
C PHE A 48 1.45 -8.48 5.00
N THR A 49 1.20 -9.56 4.25
CA THR A 49 0.06 -9.64 3.33
C THR A 49 -1.28 -9.47 4.06
N LEU A 50 -1.48 -10.13 5.20
CA LEU A 50 -2.70 -9.98 5.99
C LEU A 50 -2.82 -8.57 6.59
N CYS A 51 -1.71 -7.96 7.04
CA CYS A 51 -1.72 -6.58 7.50
C CYS A 51 -2.18 -5.63 6.40
N GLU A 52 -1.65 -5.76 5.19
CA GLU A 52 -2.06 -4.96 4.04
C GLU A 52 -3.55 -5.14 3.76
N ILE A 53 -4.02 -6.39 3.64
CA ILE A 53 -5.42 -6.70 3.37
C ILE A 53 -6.34 -6.09 4.44
N TYR A 54 -6.04 -6.33 5.71
CA TYR A 54 -6.85 -5.80 6.81
C TYR A 54 -6.80 -4.27 6.89
N THR A 55 -5.69 -3.63 6.51
CA THR A 55 -5.61 -2.16 6.45
C THR A 55 -6.54 -1.62 5.36
N GLU A 56 -6.54 -2.23 4.17
CA GLU A 56 -7.41 -1.82 3.07
C GLU A 56 -8.89 -2.09 3.34
N MET A 57 -9.20 -3.14 4.11
CA MET A 57 -10.55 -3.44 4.60
C MET A 57 -10.99 -2.51 5.77
N GLY A 58 -10.14 -1.62 6.27
CA GLY A 58 -10.44 -0.78 7.43
C GLY A 58 -10.45 -1.52 8.77
N ARG A 59 -9.95 -2.76 8.82
CA ARG A 59 -9.88 -3.62 10.02
C ARG A 59 -8.55 -3.37 10.76
N TYR A 60 -8.34 -2.14 11.21
CA TYR A 60 -7.05 -1.67 11.72
C TYR A 60 -6.53 -2.46 12.94
N ASP A 61 -7.41 -2.88 13.86
CA ASP A 61 -7.01 -3.74 14.99
C ASP A 61 -6.46 -5.09 14.54
N SER A 62 -7.06 -5.67 13.49
CA SER A 62 -6.57 -6.92 12.89
C SER A 62 -5.22 -6.69 12.21
N ALA A 63 -5.08 -5.61 11.43
CA ALA A 63 -3.81 -5.25 10.80
C ALA A 63 -2.68 -5.04 11.82
N GLN A 64 -2.96 -4.32 12.92
CA GLN A 64 -2.01 -4.10 14.01
C GLN A 64 -1.59 -5.41 14.66
N LYS A 65 -2.52 -6.33 14.89
CA LYS A 65 -2.22 -7.66 15.45
C LYS A 65 -1.29 -8.47 14.54
N GLU A 66 -1.49 -8.41 13.22
CA GLU A 66 -0.60 -9.08 12.26
C GLU A 66 0.81 -8.48 12.29
N LEU A 67 0.94 -7.15 12.35
CA LEU A 67 2.25 -6.49 12.50
C LEU A 67 3.00 -6.89 13.77
N LEU A 68 2.30 -7.00 14.89
CA LEU A 68 2.88 -7.42 16.17
C LEU A 68 3.27 -8.91 16.18
N SER A 69 2.62 -9.72 15.33
CA SER A 69 2.91 -11.15 15.20
C SER A 69 4.20 -11.42 14.41
N CYS A 70 4.66 -10.46 13.61
CA CYS A 70 5.99 -10.48 13.01
C CYS A 70 7.07 -10.30 14.09
N LYS A 71 7.72 -11.40 14.51
CA LYS A 71 8.79 -11.38 15.51
C LYS A 71 9.89 -10.37 15.14
N SER A 72 9.95 -9.27 15.88
CA SER A 72 10.92 -8.17 15.75
C SER A 72 12.33 -8.50 16.25
N GLY A 73 12.63 -9.75 16.59
CA GLY A 73 13.86 -10.14 17.30
C GLY A 73 14.82 -11.08 16.55
N GLY A 74 14.56 -11.42 15.29
CA GLY A 74 15.50 -12.14 14.44
C GLY A 74 16.18 -11.20 13.42
N LEU A 75 17.30 -11.63 12.84
CA LEU A 75 17.79 -11.06 11.58
C LEU A 75 16.67 -11.22 10.54
N MET A 76 15.85 -10.18 10.36
CA MET A 76 14.99 -10.08 9.20
C MET A 76 15.89 -9.83 7.99
N ASP A 77 15.57 -10.48 6.88
CA ASP A 77 16.17 -10.08 5.62
C ASP A 77 15.68 -8.68 5.22
N ASP A 78 16.38 -8.10 4.25
CA ASP A 78 16.08 -6.75 3.76
C ASP A 78 14.66 -6.67 3.18
N ILE A 79 14.16 -7.76 2.58
CA ILE A 79 12.81 -7.80 1.99
C ILE A 79 11.75 -7.68 3.09
N SER A 80 11.85 -8.50 4.13
CA SER A 80 10.95 -8.48 5.29
C SER A 80 10.99 -7.13 6.00
N THR A 81 12.18 -6.53 6.09
CA THR A 81 12.37 -5.18 6.66
C THR A 81 11.66 -4.12 5.82
N GLY A 82 11.78 -4.18 4.49
CA GLY A 82 11.10 -3.28 3.56
C GLY A 82 9.58 -3.42 3.63
N LEU A 83 9.07 -4.66 3.58
CA LEU A 83 7.64 -4.94 3.68
C LEU A 83 7.05 -4.48 5.02
N GLN A 84 7.73 -4.73 6.14
CA GLN A 84 7.29 -4.26 7.44
C GLN A 84 7.14 -2.73 7.47
N ALA A 85 8.12 -2.01 6.92
CA ALA A 85 8.07 -0.55 6.89
C ALA A 85 6.88 -0.06 6.05
N ILE A 86 6.64 -0.65 4.88
CA ILE A 86 5.50 -0.32 4.01
C ILE A 86 4.17 -0.58 4.73
N CYS A 87 4.00 -1.76 5.35
CA CYS A 87 2.78 -2.09 6.08
C CYS A 87 2.52 -1.11 7.24
N LYS A 88 3.56 -0.74 8.00
CA LYS A 88 3.45 0.27 9.07
C LYS A 88 3.07 1.64 8.51
N MET A 89 3.74 2.11 7.46
CA MET A 89 3.40 3.38 6.81
C MET A 89 1.95 3.38 6.33
N ASN A 90 1.48 2.31 5.66
CA ASN A 90 0.09 2.21 5.23
C ASN A 90 -0.89 2.29 6.41
N LEU A 91 -0.68 1.48 7.45
CA LEU A 91 -1.57 1.43 8.61
C LEU A 91 -1.64 2.79 9.33
N TYR A 92 -0.49 3.43 9.56
CA TYR A 92 -0.44 4.72 10.24
C TYR A 92 -1.03 5.85 9.40
N ILE A 93 -0.81 5.87 8.09
CA ILE A 93 -1.51 6.80 7.19
C ILE A 93 -3.02 6.55 7.23
N ALA A 94 -3.46 5.28 7.19
CA ALA A 94 -4.87 4.90 7.21
C ALA A 94 -5.61 5.31 8.48
N THR A 95 -4.90 5.27 9.61
CA THR A 95 -5.39 5.64 10.94
C THR A 95 -5.13 7.11 11.28
N GLN A 96 -4.52 7.87 10.37
CA GLN A 96 -4.11 9.27 10.53
C GLN A 96 -3.08 9.49 11.66
N ASP A 97 -2.35 8.45 12.02
CA ASP A 97 -1.28 8.46 13.00
C ASP A 97 0.04 8.94 12.35
N TYR A 98 0.02 10.21 11.93
CA TYR A 98 1.05 10.71 11.02
C TYR A 98 2.44 10.86 11.65
N ASP A 99 2.53 11.03 12.97
CA ASP A 99 3.83 11.13 13.65
C ASP A 99 4.57 9.79 13.63
N GLU A 100 3.85 8.71 13.88
CA GLU A 100 4.30 7.32 13.82
C GLU A 100 4.66 6.94 12.39
N ALA A 101 3.84 7.35 11.40
CA ALA A 101 4.14 7.15 9.99
C ALA A 101 5.44 7.86 9.57
N LEU A 102 5.63 9.11 10.01
CA LEU A 102 6.82 9.90 9.74
C LEU A 102 8.07 9.34 10.44
N SER A 103 7.92 8.84 11.68
CA SER A 103 9.02 8.17 12.39
C SER A 103 9.49 6.93 11.63
N VAL A 104 8.57 6.07 11.19
CA VAL A 104 8.89 4.87 10.40
C VAL A 104 9.60 5.25 9.10
N TYR A 105 9.10 6.26 8.39
CA TYR A 105 9.73 6.74 7.16
C TYR A 105 11.12 7.31 7.44
N GLY A 106 11.27 8.21 8.41
CA GLY A 106 12.54 8.87 8.74
C GLY A 106 13.64 7.89 9.13
N ASP A 107 13.33 6.89 9.96
CA ASP A 107 14.29 5.89 10.43
C ASP A 107 14.78 4.97 9.31
N ARG A 108 13.98 4.79 8.25
CA ARG A 108 14.21 3.76 7.22
C ARG A 108 14.43 4.32 5.82
N VAL A 109 14.23 5.62 5.57
CA VAL A 109 14.25 6.21 4.22
C VAL A 109 15.51 5.88 3.43
N ARG A 110 16.70 5.93 4.04
CA ARG A 110 17.96 5.61 3.35
C ARG A 110 18.01 4.16 2.88
N PHE A 111 17.54 3.25 3.74
CA PHE A 111 17.46 1.83 3.42
C PHE A 111 16.41 1.60 2.31
N LEU A 112 15.20 2.14 2.47
CA LEU A 112 14.09 1.94 1.54
C LEU A 112 14.40 2.52 0.15
N ASP A 113 15.01 3.71 0.08
CA ASP A 113 15.44 4.33 -1.17
C ASP A 113 16.46 3.48 -1.93
N VAL A 114 17.37 2.80 -1.22
CA VAL A 114 18.35 1.89 -1.83
C VAL A 114 17.68 0.58 -2.24
N HIS A 115 16.89 0.00 -1.34
CA HIS A 115 16.23 -1.28 -1.55
C HIS A 115 15.26 -1.24 -2.75
N PHE A 116 14.47 -0.17 -2.87
CA PHE A 116 13.50 -0.01 -3.95
C PHE A 116 14.04 0.74 -5.17
N LYS A 117 15.31 1.19 -5.18
CA LYS A 117 15.94 1.97 -6.27
C LYS A 117 15.67 1.40 -7.67
N ASN A 118 15.62 0.08 -7.80
CA ASN A 118 15.28 -0.61 -9.04
C ASN A 118 13.80 -0.99 -9.03
N ALA A 119 12.93 -0.03 -9.36
CA ALA A 119 11.48 -0.18 -9.31
C ALA A 119 10.97 -1.45 -10.04
N ALA A 120 11.58 -1.79 -11.18
CA ALA A 120 11.23 -2.99 -11.97
C ALA A 120 11.41 -4.33 -11.23
N ARG A 121 12.15 -4.36 -10.12
CA ARG A 121 12.47 -5.59 -9.38
C ARG A 121 11.53 -5.87 -8.22
N SER A 122 10.61 -4.96 -7.90
CA SER A 122 9.68 -5.15 -6.80
C SER A 122 8.30 -4.61 -7.11
N ARG A 123 7.28 -5.47 -6.97
CA ARG A 123 5.88 -5.07 -7.13
C ARG A 123 5.41 -4.11 -6.03
N VAL A 124 6.01 -4.17 -4.84
CA VAL A 124 5.65 -3.30 -3.71
C VAL A 124 6.39 -1.95 -3.73
N ALA A 125 7.29 -1.72 -4.69
CA ALA A 125 7.99 -0.44 -4.82
C ALA A 125 7.02 0.72 -5.13
N GLY A 126 5.94 0.44 -5.88
CA GLY A 126 4.89 1.43 -6.15
C GLY A 126 4.25 1.96 -4.87
N ASP A 127 3.93 1.08 -3.92
CA ASP A 127 3.35 1.45 -2.63
C ASP A 127 4.32 2.27 -1.79
N TYR A 128 5.60 1.88 -1.76
CA TYR A 128 6.63 2.68 -1.11
C TYR A 128 6.66 4.12 -1.64
N TYR A 129 6.72 4.31 -2.96
CA TYR A 129 6.79 5.64 -3.55
C TYR A 129 5.52 6.47 -3.30
N MET A 130 4.34 5.83 -3.33
CA MET A 130 3.09 6.47 -2.96
C MET A 130 3.11 6.98 -1.52
N TYR A 131 3.44 6.10 -0.56
CA TYR A 131 3.45 6.47 0.86
C TYR A 131 4.54 7.49 1.17
N ALA A 132 5.74 7.35 0.59
CA ALA A 132 6.84 8.29 0.79
C ALA A 132 6.48 9.69 0.25
N ALA A 133 5.87 9.80 -0.93
CA ALA A 133 5.40 11.08 -1.47
C ALA A 133 4.32 11.71 -0.58
N THR A 134 3.36 10.90 -0.13
CA THR A 134 2.29 11.34 0.78
C THR A 134 2.85 11.84 2.12
N LEU A 135 3.82 11.13 2.70
CA LEU A 135 4.46 11.53 3.96
C LEU A 135 5.34 12.76 3.79
N CYS A 136 6.03 12.93 2.66
CA CYS A 136 6.74 14.18 2.36
C CYS A 136 5.78 15.38 2.29
N ALA A 137 4.59 15.21 1.70
CA ALA A 137 3.57 16.24 1.67
C ALA A 137 3.06 16.60 3.07
N ILE A 138 2.79 15.59 3.91
CA ILE A 138 2.40 15.80 5.31
C ILE A 138 3.53 16.51 6.08
N ALA A 139 4.78 16.09 5.88
CA ALA A 139 5.94 16.68 6.55
C ALA A 139 6.17 18.15 6.14
N GLY A 140 6.09 18.47 4.84
CA GLY A 140 6.22 19.85 4.36
C GLY A 140 5.11 20.78 4.85
N ARG A 141 3.91 20.23 5.10
CA ARG A 141 2.84 20.98 5.77
C ARG A 141 3.15 21.24 7.25
N LYS A 142 3.73 20.26 7.96
CA LYS A 142 4.10 20.37 9.39
C LYS A 142 5.35 21.24 9.61
N ASP A 143 6.24 21.32 8.61
CA ASP A 143 7.48 22.11 8.64
C ASP A 143 7.60 22.97 7.37
N PRO A 144 6.95 24.16 7.36
CA PRO A 144 6.97 25.06 6.21
C PRO A 144 8.36 25.59 5.84
N ASP A 145 9.28 25.68 6.82
CA ASP A 145 10.65 26.16 6.59
C ASP A 145 11.45 25.17 5.71
N SER A 146 11.06 23.90 5.72
CA SER A 146 11.63 22.84 4.88
C SER A 146 10.77 22.51 3.65
N TYR A 147 9.76 23.31 3.32
CA TYR A 147 8.77 22.97 2.28
C TYR A 147 9.42 22.64 0.92
N GLU A 148 10.37 23.45 0.45
CA GLU A 148 11.06 23.23 -0.84
C GLU A 148 11.79 21.89 -0.89
N LYS A 149 12.44 21.50 0.22
CA LYS A 149 13.11 20.20 0.34
C LYS A 149 12.11 19.05 0.19
N PHE A 150 10.93 19.17 0.80
CA PHE A 150 9.90 18.14 0.67
C PHE A 150 9.27 18.10 -0.72
N GLU A 151 9.09 19.25 -1.39
CA GLU A 151 8.67 19.31 -2.79
C GLU A 151 9.62 18.56 -3.72
N ASP A 152 10.93 18.73 -3.54
CA ASP A 152 11.92 18.03 -4.36
C ASP A 152 11.92 16.52 -4.10
N LEU A 153 11.66 16.09 -2.85
CA LEU A 153 11.46 14.67 -2.54
C LEU A 153 10.18 14.12 -3.18
N ILE A 154 9.06 14.86 -3.17
CA ILE A 154 7.82 14.45 -3.85
C ILE A 154 8.07 14.27 -5.35
N LYS A 155 8.73 15.23 -6.01
CA LYS A 155 9.09 15.12 -7.44
C LYS A 155 9.95 13.90 -7.71
N LYS A 156 10.94 13.62 -6.85
CA LYS A 156 11.77 12.41 -6.94
C LYS A 156 10.92 11.14 -6.87
N TYR A 157 10.00 11.05 -5.91
CA TYR A 157 9.15 9.86 -5.76
C TYR A 157 8.14 9.70 -6.90
N TYR A 158 7.61 10.80 -7.45
CA TYR A 158 6.81 10.75 -8.66
C TYR A 158 7.59 10.22 -9.87
N ALA A 159 8.83 10.66 -10.05
CA ALA A 159 9.68 10.13 -11.13
C ALA A 159 9.86 8.61 -11.00
N ARG A 160 10.12 8.13 -9.77
CA ARG A 160 10.26 6.70 -9.49
C ARG A 160 8.97 5.90 -9.64
N LEU A 161 7.84 6.45 -9.21
CA LEU A 161 6.54 5.82 -9.40
C LEU A 161 6.18 5.74 -10.88
N ARG A 162 6.50 6.78 -11.67
CA ARG A 162 6.30 6.75 -13.12
C ARG A 162 7.13 5.66 -13.80
N GLU A 163 8.43 5.57 -13.48
CA GLU A 163 9.30 4.48 -13.97
C GLU A 163 8.72 3.09 -13.62
N TRP A 164 8.14 2.96 -12.42
CA TRP A 164 7.47 1.73 -12.00
C TRP A 164 6.20 1.44 -12.81
N CYS A 165 5.34 2.43 -13.02
CA CYS A 165 4.12 2.32 -13.83
C CYS A 165 4.43 1.98 -15.29
N ASP A 166 5.56 2.42 -15.85
CA ASP A 166 5.99 2.07 -17.21
C ASP A 166 6.27 0.55 -17.33
N VAL A 167 6.79 -0.07 -16.26
CA VAL A 167 7.03 -1.52 -16.19
C VAL A 167 5.75 -2.30 -15.86
N PHE A 168 4.85 -1.69 -15.09
CA PHE A 168 3.57 -2.28 -14.71
C PHE A 168 2.38 -1.41 -15.16
N PRO A 169 2.08 -1.32 -16.48
CA PRO A 169 1.12 -0.35 -17.03
C PRO A 169 -0.29 -0.44 -16.45
N ARG A 170 -0.69 -1.61 -15.96
CA ARG A 170 -1.97 -1.83 -15.27
C ARG A 170 -2.12 -1.01 -13.99
N HIS A 171 -1.03 -0.48 -13.45
CA HIS A 171 -1.02 0.36 -12.27
C HIS A 171 -0.85 1.84 -12.61
N ARG A 172 -1.14 2.27 -13.84
CA ARG A 172 -1.11 3.70 -14.19
C ARG A 172 -2.07 4.53 -13.32
N LEU A 173 -3.23 3.98 -12.98
CA LEU A 173 -4.18 4.60 -12.04
C LEU A 173 -3.58 4.84 -10.64
N GLN A 174 -2.57 4.05 -10.25
CA GLN A 174 -1.84 4.26 -9.00
C GLN A 174 -1.12 5.62 -8.98
N PHE A 175 -0.60 6.06 -10.13
CA PHE A 175 0.07 7.36 -10.25
C PHE A 175 -0.92 8.51 -10.03
N GLU A 176 -2.07 8.47 -10.72
CA GLU A 176 -3.13 9.49 -10.57
C GLU A 176 -3.67 9.52 -9.13
N LEU A 177 -3.94 8.34 -8.55
CA LEU A 177 -4.35 8.22 -7.16
C LEU A 177 -3.32 8.85 -6.20
N THR A 178 -2.02 8.59 -6.43
CA THR A 178 -0.94 9.16 -5.61
C THR A 178 -0.90 10.68 -5.73
N GLN A 179 -1.10 11.24 -6.92
CA GLN A 179 -1.15 12.69 -7.11
C GLN A 179 -2.29 13.31 -6.32
N THR A 180 -3.48 12.70 -6.36
CA THR A 180 -4.64 13.14 -5.58
C THR A 180 -4.36 13.06 -4.07
N MET A 181 -3.80 11.95 -3.58
CA MET A 181 -3.43 11.78 -2.16
C MET A 181 -2.46 12.85 -1.68
N VAL A 182 -1.44 13.17 -2.48
CA VAL A 182 -0.46 14.20 -2.15
C VAL A 182 -1.10 15.59 -2.07
N LEU A 183 -2.01 15.93 -2.99
CA LEU A 183 -2.71 17.23 -2.94
C LEU A 183 -3.56 17.38 -1.67
N PHE A 184 -4.32 16.35 -1.29
CA PHE A 184 -5.04 16.35 -0.01
C PHE A 184 -4.08 16.43 1.19
N ALA A 185 -2.97 15.69 1.15
CA ALA A 185 -1.95 15.74 2.20
C ALA A 185 -1.30 17.13 2.35
N LYS A 186 -1.11 17.87 1.25
CA LYS A 186 -0.64 19.27 1.28
C LYS A 186 -1.70 20.25 1.82
N GLY A 187 -2.97 19.86 1.84
CA GLY A 187 -4.09 20.74 2.17
C GLY A 187 -4.53 21.65 1.01
N GLN A 188 -4.13 21.33 -0.23
CA GLN A 188 -4.52 22.06 -1.45
C GLN A 188 -5.91 21.63 -1.92
N ASN A 189 -6.93 21.86 -1.08
CA ASN A 189 -8.24 21.20 -1.20
C ASN A 189 -8.94 21.42 -2.56
N GLU A 190 -8.88 22.62 -3.14
CA GLU A 190 -9.51 22.90 -4.44
C GLU A 190 -8.85 22.10 -5.57
N GLU A 191 -7.52 22.16 -5.67
CA GLU A 191 -6.74 21.37 -6.63
C GLU A 191 -6.89 19.86 -6.40
N ALA A 192 -6.98 19.44 -5.13
CA ALA A 192 -7.18 18.05 -4.75
C ALA A 192 -8.54 17.51 -5.19
N GLU A 193 -9.61 18.31 -5.06
CA GLU A 193 -10.95 17.94 -5.52
C GLU A 193 -11.05 17.86 -7.06
N ASP A 194 -10.38 18.76 -7.77
CA ASP A 194 -10.25 18.67 -9.23
C ASP A 194 -9.50 17.41 -9.66
N ALA A 195 -8.38 17.10 -9.00
CA ALA A 195 -7.61 15.88 -9.25
C ALA A 195 -8.40 14.63 -8.88
N PHE A 196 -9.19 14.68 -7.81
CA PHE A 196 -10.09 13.61 -7.38
C PHE A 196 -11.13 13.31 -8.46
N ALA A 197 -11.82 14.34 -8.98
CA ALA A 197 -12.83 14.16 -10.02
C ALA A 197 -12.23 13.54 -11.30
N LYS A 198 -11.03 14.01 -11.70
CA LYS A 198 -10.29 13.44 -12.84
C LYS A 198 -9.89 11.99 -12.61
N CYS A 199 -9.28 11.69 -11.46
CA CYS A 199 -8.87 10.33 -11.12
C CYS A 199 -10.08 9.39 -11.04
N LYS A 200 -11.21 9.85 -10.47
CA LYS A 200 -12.47 9.09 -10.45
C LYS A 200 -12.95 8.76 -11.86
N GLN A 201 -12.94 9.74 -12.76
CA GLN A 201 -13.32 9.51 -14.15
C GLN A 201 -12.37 8.52 -14.83
N SER A 202 -11.05 8.66 -14.65
CA SER A 202 -10.07 7.69 -15.16
C SER A 202 -10.31 6.27 -14.66
N ILE A 203 -10.71 6.10 -13.39
CA ILE A 203 -11.08 4.79 -12.82
C ILE A 203 -12.36 4.25 -13.48
N LEU A 204 -13.39 5.09 -13.68
CA LEU A 204 -14.64 4.68 -14.32
C LEU A 204 -14.43 4.29 -15.80
N ASP A 205 -13.54 4.99 -16.50
CA ASP A 205 -13.22 4.74 -17.91
C ASP A 205 -12.24 3.57 -18.10
N HIS A 206 -11.62 3.08 -17.03
CA HIS A 206 -10.68 1.97 -17.10
C HIS A 206 -11.40 0.62 -17.28
N ASP A 207 -10.87 -0.18 -18.20
CA ASP A 207 -11.34 -1.55 -18.46
C ASP A 207 -10.74 -2.53 -17.46
N PHE A 208 -11.35 -2.60 -16.28
CA PHE A 208 -10.97 -3.55 -15.24
C PHE A 208 -11.36 -4.98 -15.62
N LYS A 209 -10.54 -5.95 -15.20
CA LYS A 209 -10.84 -7.36 -15.44
C LYS A 209 -11.99 -7.83 -14.53
N TYR A 210 -12.04 -7.30 -13.31
CA TYR A 210 -13.08 -7.62 -12.34
C TYR A 210 -13.69 -6.34 -11.76
N GLU A 211 -14.99 -6.35 -11.47
CA GLU A 211 -15.69 -5.18 -10.92
C GLU A 211 -15.11 -4.76 -9.56
N TRP A 212 -14.74 -5.73 -8.72
CA TRP A 212 -14.16 -5.45 -7.40
C TRP A 212 -12.82 -4.70 -7.49
N GLU A 213 -12.07 -4.80 -8.61
CA GLU A 213 -10.85 -4.02 -8.81
C GLU A 213 -11.19 -2.54 -8.96
N ARG A 214 -12.24 -2.21 -9.70
CA ARG A 214 -12.76 -0.84 -9.83
C ARG A 214 -13.22 -0.31 -8.48
N GLU A 215 -14.03 -1.08 -7.77
CA GLU A 215 -14.53 -0.71 -6.45
C GLU A 215 -13.40 -0.46 -5.45
N ASP A 216 -12.31 -1.23 -5.53
CA ASP A 216 -11.13 -1.02 -4.70
C ASP A 216 -10.43 0.31 -5.00
N PHE A 217 -10.17 0.61 -6.27
CA PHE A 217 -9.60 1.90 -6.67
C PHE A 217 -10.48 3.07 -6.22
N LEU A 218 -11.80 2.96 -6.38
CA LEU A 218 -12.74 3.99 -5.92
C LEU A 218 -12.70 4.15 -4.40
N ARG A 219 -12.66 3.06 -3.63
CA ARG A 219 -12.55 3.10 -2.16
C ARG A 219 -11.24 3.75 -1.71
N ARG A 220 -10.10 3.41 -2.34
CA ARG A 220 -8.80 4.03 -2.06
C ARG A 220 -8.81 5.52 -2.39
N LEU A 221 -9.43 5.89 -3.51
CA LEU A 221 -9.62 7.29 -3.88
C LEU A 221 -10.46 8.04 -2.84
N GLU A 222 -11.60 7.50 -2.40
CA GLU A 222 -12.41 8.13 -1.33
C GLU A 222 -11.65 8.23 0.01
N ARG A 223 -10.79 7.26 0.33
CA ARG A 223 -9.92 7.35 1.52
C ARG A 223 -8.94 8.50 1.44
N SER A 224 -8.49 8.91 0.24
CA SER A 224 -7.53 10.03 0.08
C SER A 224 -8.06 11.35 0.66
N ARG A 225 -9.38 11.58 0.60
CA ARG A 225 -10.03 12.75 1.22
C ARG A 225 -9.88 12.80 2.75
N LYS A 226 -9.61 11.68 3.41
CA LYS A 226 -9.35 11.64 4.86
C LYS A 226 -7.96 12.16 5.23
N LEU A 227 -7.10 12.45 4.25
CA LEU A 227 -5.79 13.08 4.46
C LEU A 227 -5.91 14.60 4.68
N ILE A 228 -7.10 15.16 4.47
CA ILE A 228 -7.44 16.53 4.86
C ILE A 228 -7.23 16.64 6.38
N PRO A 229 -6.45 17.61 6.87
CA PRO A 229 -6.22 17.77 8.30
C PRO A 229 -7.55 18.06 9.02
N SER A 230 -7.73 17.46 10.20
CA SER A 230 -8.74 17.91 11.14
C SER A 230 -8.45 19.38 11.47
N GLN A 231 -9.44 20.25 11.29
CA GLN A 231 -9.35 21.65 11.70
C GLN A 231 -9.20 21.78 13.22
#